data_AF-A0A922L0Z3-F1
#
_entry.id   AF-A0A922L0Z3-F1
#
_cell.length_a   1.000
_cell.length_b   1.000
_cell.length_c   1.000
_cell.angle_alpha   90.00
_cell.angle_beta   90.00
_cell.angle_gamma   90.00
#
_symmetry.space_group_name_H-M   'P 1'
#
loop_
_entity.id
_entity.type
_entity.pdbx_description
1 polymer ?
#
loop_
_entity_poly.entity_id
_entity_poly.type
_entity_poly.pdbx_seq_one_letter_code
_entity_poly.pdbx_strand_id
1 'polypeptide(L)'
;MKFITSKHSTSKKPLSNAFIDDWQWNRDDRSDAVRISNNGHIAYFHIDWSSGTAAVRGNKPINIYPNRKYYWEVLLKDRIFGTSMMIGLTTSKAKLYSNSYINLIGENKFGWGLSHKGLLWHNNQWREYSKPFHENRSTLIGCLYDGQNGTLTFYKDGECLGPAFQDLHLIGDNLYPTISSTAAQSQFILTMAKREYLNLQDRCRHVLRQTYSFEHQNLNQWQQILPKRILEYLVLDEESVEFSSQHKKLVGKIMKHR
;
A
#
# COMPACT_ATOMS: atom_id res chain seq x y z
N MET A 1 36.14 13.80 24.09
CA MET A 1 34.91 13.01 23.84
C MET A 1 34.86 12.67 22.36
N LYS A 2 34.91 11.38 22.01
CA LYS A 2 34.92 10.93 20.60
C LYS A 2 33.49 10.93 20.06
N PHE A 3 33.26 11.76 19.04
CA PHE A 3 32.07 11.68 18.21
C PHE A 3 32.16 10.42 17.35
N ILE A 4 31.29 9.44 17.61
CA ILE A 4 31.12 8.31 16.70
C ILE A 4 30.19 8.78 15.59
N THR A 5 30.79 9.28 14.51
CA THR A 5 30.12 9.41 13.21
C THR A 5 29.90 8.01 12.64
N SER A 6 28.71 7.45 12.85
CA SER A 6 28.25 6.29 12.10
C SER A 6 27.62 6.78 10.78
N LYS A 7 28.48 7.04 9.78
CA LYS A 7 28.07 7.08 8.38
C LYS A 7 28.22 5.68 7.80
N HIS A 8 27.19 4.86 7.89
CA HIS A 8 26.98 3.72 6.98
C HIS A 8 25.47 3.44 6.87
N SER A 9 24.75 4.32 6.17
CA SER A 9 23.41 4.03 5.67
C SER A 9 23.57 3.28 4.34
N THR A 10 23.87 1.99 4.42
CA THR A 10 23.51 1.08 3.33
C THR A 10 21.98 1.00 3.35
N SER A 11 21.31 1.89 2.61
CA SER A 11 19.84 1.90 2.49
C SER A 11 19.39 0.62 1.80
N LYS A 12 19.31 -0.46 2.57
CA LYS A 12 18.71 -1.71 2.12
C LYS A 12 17.22 -1.44 2.02
N LYS A 13 16.68 -1.46 0.80
CA LYS A 13 15.24 -1.30 0.57
C LYS A 13 14.46 -2.21 1.54
N PRO A 14 13.41 -1.70 2.21
CA PRO A 14 12.58 -2.50 3.10
C PRO A 14 12.10 -3.76 2.39
N LEU A 15 12.02 -4.86 3.14
CA LEU A 15 11.48 -6.12 2.63
C LEU A 15 12.19 -6.61 1.34
N SER A 16 13.54 -6.56 1.32
CA SER A 16 14.32 -6.98 0.15
C SER A 16 14.06 -8.45 -0.26
N ASN A 17 13.86 -9.33 0.72
CA ASN A 17 13.64 -10.77 0.54
C ASN A 17 12.22 -11.16 1.01
N ALA A 18 11.21 -10.52 0.44
CA ALA A 18 9.81 -10.67 0.86
C ALA A 18 8.93 -11.12 -0.31
N PHE A 19 7.66 -11.42 -0.03
CA PHE A 19 6.68 -11.85 -1.04
C PHE A 19 6.23 -10.65 -1.87
N ILE A 20 6.12 -10.81 -3.19
CA ILE A 20 5.55 -9.80 -4.10
C ILE A 20 4.03 -9.79 -3.92
N ASP A 21 3.49 -8.70 -3.39
CA ASP A 21 2.06 -8.58 -3.07
C ASP A 21 1.34 -7.81 -4.17
N ASP A 22 0.92 -8.50 -5.23
CA ASP A 22 0.42 -7.94 -6.51
C ASP A 22 -1.01 -7.37 -6.42
N TRP A 23 -1.21 -6.40 -5.53
CA TRP A 23 -2.46 -5.65 -5.44
C TRP A 23 -2.46 -4.44 -6.37
N GLN A 24 -3.66 -3.94 -6.70
CA GLN A 24 -3.90 -2.89 -7.69
C GLN A 24 -4.74 -1.75 -7.13
N TRP A 25 -4.73 -0.59 -7.77
CA TRP A 25 -5.73 0.44 -7.49
C TRP A 25 -7.14 -0.08 -7.82
N ASN A 26 -8.07 0.14 -6.91
CA ASN A 26 -9.42 -0.39 -7.01
C ASN A 26 -10.26 0.42 -8.01
N ARG A 27 -10.78 -0.25 -9.04
CA ARG A 27 -11.64 0.37 -10.06
C ARG A 27 -13.01 0.75 -9.53
N ASP A 28 -13.44 0.11 -8.44
CA ASP A 28 -14.76 0.27 -7.83
C ASP A 28 -14.72 1.13 -6.55
N ASP A 29 -13.55 1.35 -5.96
CA ASP A 29 -13.35 2.18 -4.76
C ASP A 29 -12.45 3.39 -5.06
N ARG A 30 -13.00 4.30 -5.88
CA ARG A 30 -12.38 5.53 -6.36
C ARG A 30 -13.43 6.62 -6.58
N SER A 31 -13.02 7.88 -6.64
CA SER A 31 -13.88 8.92 -7.21
C SER A 31 -13.95 8.83 -8.73
N ASP A 32 -15.02 9.37 -9.31
CA ASP A 32 -15.20 9.46 -10.77
C ASP A 32 -14.09 10.24 -11.49
N ALA A 33 -13.45 11.18 -10.78
CA ALA A 33 -12.35 11.98 -11.29
C ALA A 33 -11.00 11.24 -11.35
N VAL A 34 -10.95 9.93 -11.05
CA VAL A 34 -9.74 9.09 -11.15
C VAL A 34 -9.89 8.04 -12.23
N ARG A 35 -9.04 7.98 -13.25
CA ARG A 35 -9.02 6.88 -14.24
C ARG A 35 -7.86 5.95 -13.97
N ILE A 36 -8.11 4.64 -14.06
CA ILE A 36 -7.10 3.60 -13.80
C ILE A 36 -6.70 2.88 -15.09
N SER A 37 -5.40 2.73 -15.34
CA SER A 37 -4.83 2.01 -16.49
C SER A 37 -3.71 1.04 -16.07
N ASN A 38 -3.07 0.40 -17.07
CA ASN A 38 -1.91 -0.49 -16.90
C ASN A 38 -2.15 -1.59 -15.85
N ASN A 39 -3.21 -2.39 -16.07
CA ASN A 39 -3.62 -3.46 -15.15
C ASN A 39 -3.71 -2.98 -13.70
N GLY A 40 -4.31 -1.81 -13.48
CA GLY A 40 -4.56 -1.33 -12.13
C GLY A 40 -3.40 -0.57 -11.47
N HIS A 41 -2.25 -0.43 -12.12
CA HIS A 41 -1.06 0.17 -11.49
C HIS A 41 -0.95 1.68 -11.65
N ILE A 42 -1.66 2.27 -12.62
CA ILE A 42 -1.58 3.71 -12.89
C ILE A 42 -2.93 4.36 -12.59
N ALA A 43 -2.91 5.41 -11.76
CA ALA A 43 -4.05 6.28 -11.49
C ALA A 43 -3.79 7.68 -12.08
N TYR A 44 -4.69 8.14 -12.94
CA TYR A 44 -4.74 9.50 -13.46
C TYR A 44 -5.83 10.28 -12.76
N PHE A 45 -5.51 11.46 -12.25
CA PHE A 45 -6.47 12.33 -11.58
C PHE A 45 -6.84 13.50 -12.49
N HIS A 46 -8.12 13.86 -12.49
CA HIS A 46 -8.61 15.09 -13.10
C HIS A 46 -8.12 15.26 -14.56
N ILE A 47 -8.51 14.33 -15.44
CA ILE A 47 -8.03 14.25 -16.84
C ILE A 47 -8.31 15.55 -17.60
N ASP A 48 -9.51 16.10 -17.44
CA ASP A 48 -9.94 17.31 -18.14
C ASP A 48 -9.65 18.56 -17.31
N TRP A 49 -10.34 18.71 -16.17
CA TRP A 49 -10.12 19.79 -15.21
C TRP A 49 -10.24 19.30 -13.78
N SER A 50 -9.75 20.12 -12.84
CA SER A 50 -9.85 19.85 -11.41
C SER A 50 -10.91 20.73 -10.76
N SER A 51 -11.92 20.12 -10.17
CA SER A 51 -13.02 20.78 -9.43
C SER A 51 -13.03 20.43 -7.94
N GLY A 52 -11.93 19.91 -7.42
CA GLY A 52 -11.86 19.48 -6.02
C GLY A 52 -10.66 18.59 -5.72
N THR A 53 -10.84 17.67 -4.78
CA THR A 53 -9.84 16.67 -4.42
C THR A 53 -10.39 15.28 -4.67
N ALA A 54 -9.69 14.49 -5.47
CA ALA A 54 -10.07 13.12 -5.82
C ALA A 54 -9.11 12.10 -5.18
N ALA A 55 -9.60 10.90 -4.90
CA ALA A 55 -8.84 9.80 -4.32
C ALA A 55 -9.25 8.43 -4.87
N VAL A 56 -8.37 7.46 -4.65
CA VAL A 56 -8.58 6.03 -4.93
C VAL A 56 -7.89 5.19 -3.86
N ARG A 57 -8.49 4.05 -3.51
CA ARG A 57 -7.87 3.05 -2.63
C ARG A 57 -7.30 1.87 -3.41
N GLY A 58 -6.37 1.14 -2.80
CA GLY A 58 -5.98 -0.19 -3.24
C GLY A 58 -7.13 -1.20 -3.09
N ASN A 59 -7.15 -2.24 -3.92
CA ASN A 59 -8.16 -3.31 -3.85
C ASN A 59 -7.92 -4.29 -2.69
N LYS A 60 -6.77 -4.21 -2.03
CA LYS A 60 -6.38 -5.08 -0.91
C LYS A 60 -5.99 -4.25 0.32
N PRO A 61 -6.48 -4.61 1.52
CA PRO A 61 -6.03 -3.95 2.74
C PRO A 61 -4.66 -4.47 3.19
N ILE A 62 -3.82 -3.57 3.70
CA ILE A 62 -2.46 -3.91 4.16
C ILE A 62 -2.40 -4.51 5.56
N ASN A 63 -3.54 -4.67 6.25
CA ASN A 63 -3.61 -5.27 7.58
C ASN A 63 -4.40 -6.59 7.57
N ILE A 64 -4.57 -7.22 6.40
CA ILE A 64 -5.28 -8.49 6.24
C ILE A 64 -4.63 -9.62 7.07
N TYR A 65 -3.30 -9.67 7.07
CA TYR A 65 -2.53 -10.53 7.96
C TYR A 65 -1.99 -9.69 9.13
N PRO A 66 -2.48 -9.92 10.37
CA PRO A 66 -2.01 -9.21 11.55
C PRO A 66 -0.52 -9.42 11.81
N ASN A 67 0.13 -8.45 12.45
CA ASN A 67 1.54 -8.53 12.85
C ASN A 67 2.51 -8.84 11.69
N ARG A 68 2.21 -8.36 10.49
CA ARG A 68 3.08 -8.48 9.31
C ARG A 68 3.45 -7.10 8.79
N LYS A 69 4.60 -7.06 8.12
CA LYS A 69 5.07 -5.85 7.45
C LYS A 69 4.64 -5.83 5.98
N TYR A 70 4.26 -4.66 5.50
CA TYR A 70 3.88 -4.41 4.12
C TYR A 70 4.64 -3.19 3.64
N TYR A 71 5.14 -3.26 2.40
CA TYR A 71 5.88 -2.18 1.78
C TYR A 71 5.38 -1.97 0.36
N TRP A 72 5.07 -0.73 -0.01
CA TRP A 72 4.73 -0.39 -1.39
C TRP A 72 5.38 0.93 -1.79
N GLU A 73 5.61 1.11 -3.08
CA GLU A 73 6.19 2.33 -3.65
C GLU A 73 5.22 2.95 -4.65
N VAL A 74 5.01 4.26 -4.53
CA VAL A 74 4.21 5.05 -5.45
C VAL A 74 5.07 6.16 -6.03
N LEU A 75 5.19 6.18 -7.36
CA LEU A 75 5.82 7.25 -8.10
C LEU A 75 4.77 8.33 -8.42
N LEU A 76 4.96 9.51 -7.84
CA LEU A 76 4.28 10.73 -8.30
C LEU A 76 5.05 11.21 -9.53
N LYS A 77 4.43 11.12 -10.71
CA LYS A 77 5.13 11.33 -11.97
C LYS A 77 4.96 12.75 -12.49
N ASP A 78 6.10 13.41 -12.71
CA ASP A 78 6.37 14.68 -13.40
C ASP A 78 5.63 15.93 -12.89
N ARG A 79 4.34 15.84 -12.58
CA ARG A 79 3.43 16.95 -12.28
C ARG A 79 3.09 17.02 -10.79
N ILE A 80 4.12 17.26 -9.97
CA ILE A 80 3.92 17.55 -8.54
C ILE A 80 3.72 19.05 -8.37
N PHE A 81 2.48 19.48 -8.12
CA PHE A 81 2.13 20.89 -7.88
C PHE A 81 0.72 21.00 -7.27
N GLY A 82 0.26 22.23 -7.07
CA GLY A 82 -1.12 22.54 -6.68
C GLY A 82 -1.35 22.49 -5.18
N THR A 83 -2.62 22.40 -4.78
CA THR A 83 -3.00 22.55 -3.37
C THR A 83 -2.61 21.34 -2.53
N SER A 84 -2.93 20.13 -3.02
CA SER A 84 -2.68 18.89 -2.30
C SER A 84 -2.47 17.69 -3.25
N MET A 85 -1.46 16.89 -2.91
CA MET A 85 -1.19 15.58 -3.50
C MET A 85 -0.70 14.73 -2.33
N MET A 86 -1.30 13.55 -2.12
CA MET A 86 -1.07 12.79 -0.89
C MET A 86 -0.98 11.29 -1.15
N ILE A 87 -0.25 10.63 -0.26
CA ILE A 87 -0.19 9.17 -0.14
C ILE A 87 -0.38 8.81 1.32
N GLY A 88 -1.10 7.73 1.60
CA GLY A 88 -1.27 7.26 2.96
C GLY A 88 -2.12 6.02 3.07
N LEU A 89 -2.76 5.88 4.23
CA LEU A 89 -3.73 4.83 4.52
C LEU A 89 -5.08 5.46 4.84
N THR A 90 -6.16 4.78 4.44
CA THR A 90 -7.51 5.10 4.91
C THR A 90 -8.28 3.84 5.27
N THR A 91 -9.25 3.98 6.18
CA THR A 91 -10.29 2.97 6.35
C THR A 91 -11.33 3.10 5.25
N SER A 92 -12.20 2.10 5.09
CA SER A 92 -13.30 2.15 4.12
C SER A 92 -14.30 3.30 4.35
N LYS A 93 -14.30 3.90 5.55
CA LYS A 93 -15.18 5.00 5.95
C LYS A 93 -14.72 6.39 5.48
N ALA A 94 -13.46 6.54 5.04
CA ALA A 94 -13.00 7.82 4.52
C ALA A 94 -13.71 8.15 3.19
N LYS A 95 -14.05 9.41 2.93
CA LYS A 95 -14.55 9.80 1.61
C LYS A 95 -13.41 9.81 0.59
N LEU A 96 -13.74 9.58 -0.68
CA LEU A 96 -12.77 9.58 -1.79
C LEU A 96 -12.87 10.80 -2.71
N TYR A 97 -13.78 11.73 -2.41
CA TYR A 97 -13.93 12.96 -3.16
C TYR A 97 -14.34 14.13 -2.25
N SER A 98 -13.95 15.34 -2.63
CA SER A 98 -14.39 16.59 -2.04
C SER A 98 -14.47 17.67 -3.13
N ASN A 99 -15.52 18.49 -3.12
CA ASN A 99 -15.65 19.66 -4.00
C ASN A 99 -14.70 20.81 -3.60
N SER A 100 -13.91 20.63 -2.54
CA SER A 100 -12.90 21.59 -2.08
C SER A 100 -11.50 21.07 -2.35
N TYR A 101 -10.54 21.97 -2.56
CA TYR A 101 -9.12 21.65 -2.68
C TYR A 101 -8.50 21.51 -1.28
N ILE A 102 -8.39 20.28 -0.78
CA ILE A 102 -8.02 19.99 0.61
C ILE A 102 -7.02 18.84 0.71
N ASN A 103 -6.39 18.70 1.87
CA ASN A 103 -5.67 17.47 2.23
C ASN A 103 -6.69 16.40 2.64
N LEU A 104 -7.18 15.64 1.66
CA LEU A 104 -8.28 14.70 1.85
C LEU A 104 -7.91 13.54 2.78
N ILE A 105 -6.71 12.97 2.62
CA ILE A 105 -6.24 11.88 3.48
C ILE A 105 -5.84 12.47 4.83
N GLY A 106 -6.63 12.18 5.86
CA GLY A 106 -6.43 12.72 7.21
C GLY A 106 -7.23 13.98 7.52
N GLU A 107 -8.14 14.42 6.64
CA GLU A 107 -9.16 15.44 6.96
C GLU A 107 -10.01 15.02 8.17
N ASN A 108 -10.20 13.72 8.37
CA ASN A 108 -10.89 13.17 9.52
C ASN A 108 -10.09 11.99 10.11
N LYS A 109 -10.63 11.37 11.16
CA LYS A 109 -9.99 10.24 11.85
C LYS A 109 -9.83 8.96 11.02
N PHE A 110 -10.38 8.90 9.81
CA PHE A 110 -10.38 7.69 8.98
C PHE A 110 -9.21 7.62 7.99
N GLY A 111 -8.27 8.57 8.04
CA GLY A 111 -7.09 8.59 7.17
C GLY A 111 -5.82 9.10 7.86
N TRP A 112 -4.68 8.64 7.33
CA TRP A 112 -3.32 9.00 7.78
C TRP A 112 -2.47 9.24 6.53
N GLY A 113 -2.16 10.50 6.22
CA GLY A 113 -1.58 10.89 4.93
C GLY A 113 -0.32 11.74 5.04
N LEU A 114 0.60 11.57 4.08
CA LEU A 114 1.70 12.47 3.79
C LEU A 114 1.34 13.29 2.55
N SER A 115 1.39 14.62 2.69
CA SER A 115 1.23 15.55 1.55
C SER A 115 2.57 15.83 0.85
N HIS A 116 2.51 16.21 -0.43
CA HIS A 116 3.70 16.62 -1.18
C HIS A 116 4.41 17.85 -0.58
N LYS A 117 3.74 18.60 0.30
CA LYS A 117 4.34 19.70 1.07
C LYS A 117 5.19 19.22 2.24
N GLY A 118 5.33 17.90 2.45
CA GLY A 118 6.11 17.33 3.54
C GLY A 118 5.39 17.34 4.90
N LEU A 119 4.07 17.53 4.88
CA LEU A 119 3.22 17.56 6.08
C LEU A 119 2.47 16.25 6.24
N LEU A 120 2.45 15.72 7.46
CA LEU A 120 1.58 14.62 7.86
C LEU A 120 0.22 15.16 8.26
N TRP A 121 -0.84 14.43 7.91
CA TRP A 121 -2.23 14.77 8.20
C TRP A 121 -2.98 13.59 8.81
N HIS A 122 -3.67 13.85 9.92
CA HIS A 122 -4.61 12.93 10.56
C HIS A 122 -5.60 13.70 11.43
N ASN A 123 -6.89 13.36 11.36
CA ASN A 123 -7.93 13.98 12.17
C ASN A 123 -7.94 15.52 12.12
N ASN A 124 -7.81 16.08 10.93
CA ASN A 124 -7.74 17.53 10.65
C ASN A 124 -6.57 18.25 11.35
N GLN A 125 -5.58 17.51 11.83
CA GLN A 125 -4.35 18.04 12.41
C GLN A 125 -3.18 17.71 11.50
N TRP A 126 -2.16 18.56 11.54
CA TRP A 126 -0.96 18.37 10.75
C TRP A 126 0.32 18.66 11.52
N ARG A 127 1.43 18.10 11.05
CA ARG A 127 2.78 18.39 11.52
C ARG A 127 3.80 18.28 10.39
N GLU A 128 4.89 19.04 10.50
CA GLU A 128 6.04 18.89 9.61
C GLU A 128 6.71 17.53 9.83
N TYR A 129 7.20 16.95 8.73
CA TYR A 129 7.80 15.62 8.75
C TYR A 129 8.93 15.45 7.74
N SER A 130 8.82 16.07 6.57
CA SER A 130 9.90 16.09 5.59
C SER A 130 10.00 17.43 4.90
N LYS A 131 11.10 17.67 4.19
CA LYS A 131 11.14 18.75 3.20
C LYS A 131 10.07 18.51 2.12
N PRO A 132 9.44 19.57 1.60
CA PRO A 132 8.53 19.47 0.46
C PRO A 132 9.13 18.70 -0.71
N PHE A 133 8.27 18.09 -1.51
CA PHE A 133 8.66 17.43 -2.74
C PHE A 133 9.04 18.50 -3.77
N HIS A 134 9.95 18.17 -4.69
CA HIS A 134 10.31 19.13 -5.72
C HIS A 134 9.15 19.29 -6.69
N GLU A 135 8.71 20.52 -6.90
CA GLU A 135 7.66 20.80 -7.88
C GLU A 135 8.11 20.41 -9.29
N ASN A 136 7.15 19.93 -10.08
CA ASN A 136 7.37 19.50 -11.47
C ASN A 136 8.51 18.48 -11.67
N ARG A 137 8.81 17.69 -10.64
CA ARG A 137 9.79 16.61 -10.68
C ARG A 137 9.20 15.35 -10.08
N SER A 138 9.41 14.23 -10.76
CA SER A 138 9.00 12.92 -10.26
C SER A 138 9.62 12.64 -8.87
N THR A 139 8.80 12.15 -7.95
CA THR A 139 9.22 11.77 -6.58
C THR A 139 8.69 10.37 -6.27
N LEU A 140 9.58 9.48 -5.83
CA LEU A 140 9.21 8.12 -5.43
C LEU A 140 8.96 8.08 -3.92
N ILE A 141 7.76 7.66 -3.51
CA ILE A 141 7.43 7.52 -2.10
C ILE A 141 7.22 6.05 -1.76
N GLY A 142 8.07 5.54 -0.87
CA GLY A 142 7.89 4.23 -0.24
C GLY A 142 7.07 4.35 1.03
N CYS A 143 6.23 3.36 1.31
CA CYS A 143 5.40 3.30 2.50
C CYS A 143 5.62 1.94 3.18
N LEU A 144 6.10 1.94 4.42
CA LEU A 144 6.28 0.75 5.24
C LEU A 144 5.26 0.74 6.36
N TYR A 145 4.29 -0.16 6.28
CA TYR A 145 3.41 -0.50 7.40
C TYR A 145 4.04 -1.64 8.20
N ASP A 146 4.28 -1.41 9.49
CA ASP A 146 4.73 -2.43 10.44
C ASP A 146 3.55 -2.79 11.35
N GLY A 147 2.86 -3.89 11.04
CA GLY A 147 1.68 -4.31 11.79
C GLY A 147 1.97 -4.78 13.22
N GLN A 148 3.22 -5.11 13.55
CA GLN A 148 3.60 -5.52 14.91
C GLN A 148 3.75 -4.30 15.83
N ASN A 149 4.36 -3.23 15.32
CA ASN A 149 4.54 -1.97 16.06
C ASN A 149 3.40 -0.97 15.79
N GLY A 150 2.54 -1.26 14.81
CA GLY A 150 1.49 -0.36 14.32
C GLY A 150 1.99 0.95 13.75
N THR A 151 3.16 0.96 13.10
CA THR A 151 3.75 2.18 12.55
C THR A 151 3.59 2.27 11.05
N LEU A 152 3.33 3.46 10.54
CA LEU A 152 3.53 3.79 9.12
C LEU A 152 4.76 4.68 8.99
N THR A 153 5.70 4.28 8.14
CA THR A 153 6.96 4.98 7.87
C THR A 153 7.04 5.30 6.39
N PHE A 154 7.37 6.54 6.03
CA PHE A 154 7.57 6.92 4.63
C PHE A 154 9.05 6.94 4.25
N TYR A 155 9.30 6.69 2.97
CA TYR A 155 10.58 6.84 2.31
C TYR A 155 10.41 7.82 1.16
N LYS A 156 11.36 8.72 0.97
CA LYS A 156 11.37 9.65 -0.17
C LYS A 156 12.63 9.42 -0.98
N ASP A 157 12.46 9.05 -2.24
CA ASP A 157 13.54 8.73 -3.17
C ASP A 157 14.54 7.70 -2.60
N GLY A 158 14.02 6.73 -1.83
CA GLY A 158 14.80 5.65 -1.18
C GLY A 158 15.38 6.00 0.19
N GLU A 159 15.25 7.24 0.66
CA GLU A 159 15.68 7.65 2.00
C GLU A 159 14.55 7.47 3.02
N CYS A 160 14.84 6.78 4.14
CA CYS A 160 13.89 6.62 5.24
C CYS A 160 13.67 7.95 5.97
N LEU A 161 12.43 8.38 6.12
CA LEU A 161 12.06 9.62 6.81
C LEU A 161 11.71 9.40 8.30
N GLY A 162 11.77 8.15 8.78
CA GLY A 162 11.41 7.76 10.15
C GLY A 162 9.90 7.54 10.37
N PRO A 163 9.45 7.12 11.56
CA PRO A 163 8.04 6.81 11.79
C PRO A 163 7.13 8.04 11.63
N ALA A 164 6.10 7.94 10.78
CA ALA A 164 5.15 9.00 10.50
C ALA A 164 3.90 8.92 11.37
N PHE A 165 3.37 7.70 11.53
CA PHE A 165 2.19 7.43 12.37
C PHE A 165 2.46 6.20 13.23
N GLN A 166 1.76 6.12 14.36
CA GLN A 166 1.83 5.04 15.35
C GLN A 166 0.42 4.53 15.66
N ASP A 167 0.32 3.48 16.44
CA ASP A 167 -0.93 2.91 16.96
C ASP A 167 -1.93 2.44 15.88
N LEU A 168 -1.48 2.27 14.63
CA LEU A 168 -2.33 1.81 13.53
C LEU A 168 -2.78 0.36 13.73
N HIS A 169 -2.06 -0.43 14.52
CA HIS A 169 -2.44 -1.80 14.90
C HIS A 169 -3.68 -1.84 15.82
N LEU A 170 -4.02 -0.71 16.47
CA LEU A 170 -5.24 -0.59 17.30
C LEU A 170 -6.49 -0.33 16.45
N ILE A 171 -6.33 -0.01 15.16
CA ILE A 171 -7.45 0.23 14.25
C ILE A 171 -8.08 -1.12 13.87
N GLY A 172 -9.30 -1.35 14.36
CA GLY A 172 -10.05 -2.57 14.08
C GLY A 172 -10.64 -2.65 12.66
N ASP A 173 -10.59 -1.56 11.90
CA ASP A 173 -11.02 -1.51 10.49
C ASP A 173 -9.87 -1.92 9.54
N ASN A 174 -10.23 -2.36 8.35
CA ASN A 174 -9.26 -2.58 7.27
C ASN A 174 -8.62 -1.26 6.85
N LEU A 175 -7.30 -1.27 6.67
CA LEU A 175 -6.50 -0.13 6.23
C LEU A 175 -6.05 -0.36 4.78
N TYR A 176 -6.38 0.59 3.91
CA TYR A 176 -6.11 0.50 2.47
C TYR A 176 -5.10 1.57 2.05
N PRO A 177 -4.08 1.21 1.24
CA PRO A 177 -3.26 2.17 0.53
C PRO A 177 -4.16 3.15 -0.21
N THR A 178 -3.95 4.44 -0.01
CA THR A 178 -4.80 5.49 -0.59
C THR A 178 -3.93 6.60 -1.13
N ILE A 179 -4.29 7.12 -2.29
CA ILE A 179 -3.67 8.28 -2.92
C ILE A 179 -4.74 9.31 -3.25
N SER A 180 -4.39 10.59 -3.16
CA SER A 180 -5.29 11.68 -3.50
C SER A 180 -4.58 12.82 -4.20
N SER A 181 -5.31 13.57 -5.03
CA SER A 181 -4.76 14.71 -5.76
C SER A 181 -5.82 15.77 -6.02
N THR A 182 -5.39 17.04 -5.95
CA THR A 182 -6.11 18.20 -6.51
C THR A 182 -5.58 18.60 -7.89
N ALA A 183 -4.41 18.10 -8.29
CA ALA A 183 -3.71 18.56 -9.48
C ALA A 183 -4.32 17.92 -10.75
N ALA A 184 -4.70 18.77 -11.70
CA ALA A 184 -5.18 18.33 -13.01
C ALA A 184 -4.11 17.54 -13.77
N GLN A 185 -4.52 16.48 -14.45
CA GLN A 185 -3.66 15.62 -15.26
C GLN A 185 -2.47 15.04 -14.48
N SER A 186 -2.61 14.86 -13.17
CA SER A 186 -1.55 14.26 -12.35
C SER A 186 -1.62 12.73 -12.40
N GLN A 187 -0.47 12.09 -12.31
CA GLN A 187 -0.31 10.64 -12.46
C GLN A 187 0.44 10.04 -11.27
N PHE A 188 -0.12 8.96 -10.73
CA PHE A 188 0.47 8.17 -9.66
C PHE A 188 0.63 6.73 -10.16
N ILE A 189 1.80 6.15 -9.95
CA ILE A 189 2.13 4.80 -10.43
C ILE A 189 2.53 3.94 -9.24
N LEU A 190 1.80 2.86 -9.00
CA LEU A 190 2.22 1.80 -8.07
C LEU A 190 3.35 1.01 -8.74
N THR A 191 4.58 1.17 -8.24
CA THR A 191 5.77 0.58 -8.86
C THR A 191 6.18 -0.74 -8.21
N MET A 192 5.86 -0.93 -6.94
CA MET A 192 5.97 -2.22 -6.27
C MET A 192 5.05 -2.32 -5.08
N ALA A 193 4.72 -3.55 -4.71
CA ALA A 193 4.12 -3.89 -3.44
C ALA A 193 4.69 -5.24 -2.94
N LYS A 194 4.93 -5.31 -1.64
CA LYS A 194 5.55 -6.44 -0.97
C LYS A 194 4.92 -6.65 0.40
N ARG A 195 4.88 -7.90 0.85
CA ARG A 195 4.51 -8.29 2.21
C ARG A 195 5.53 -9.25 2.79
N GLU A 196 5.68 -9.23 4.11
CA GLU A 196 6.37 -10.28 4.83
C GLU A 196 5.69 -11.64 4.63
N TYR A 197 6.49 -12.71 4.58
CA TYR A 197 5.96 -14.06 4.51
C TYR A 197 5.17 -14.40 5.77
N LEU A 198 4.10 -15.20 5.61
CA LEU A 198 3.29 -15.62 6.75
C LEU A 198 4.07 -16.53 7.68
N ASN A 199 4.88 -17.43 7.12
CA ASN A 199 5.72 -18.39 7.83
C ASN A 199 6.78 -18.97 6.89
N LEU A 200 7.60 -19.91 7.39
CA LEU A 200 8.63 -20.57 6.58
C LEU A 200 8.05 -21.37 5.41
N GLN A 201 6.88 -22.00 5.57
CA GLN A 201 6.24 -22.73 4.48
C GLN A 201 5.83 -21.76 3.36
N ASP A 202 5.14 -20.66 3.67
CA ASP A 202 4.82 -19.60 2.70
C ASP A 202 6.05 -19.14 1.90
N ARG A 203 7.18 -18.93 2.61
CA ARG A 203 8.45 -18.58 1.98
C ARG A 203 9.01 -19.69 1.08
N CYS A 204 9.07 -20.92 1.57
CA CYS A 204 9.56 -22.05 0.78
C CYS A 204 8.71 -22.28 -0.48
N ARG A 205 7.38 -22.17 -0.36
CA ARG A 205 6.45 -22.26 -1.50
C ARG A 205 6.77 -21.19 -2.53
N HIS A 206 6.84 -19.93 -2.11
CA HIS A 206 7.10 -18.81 -3.00
C HIS A 206 8.44 -18.97 -3.73
N VAL A 207 9.52 -19.31 -3.00
CA VAL A 207 10.85 -19.52 -3.59
C VAL A 207 10.82 -20.65 -4.62
N LEU A 208 10.20 -21.79 -4.30
CA LEU A 208 10.09 -22.91 -5.25
C LEU A 208 9.28 -22.53 -6.49
N ARG A 209 8.14 -21.84 -6.34
CA ARG A 209 7.33 -21.39 -7.49
C ARG A 209 8.11 -20.45 -8.39
N GLN A 210 8.87 -19.52 -7.82
CA GLN A 210 9.71 -18.58 -8.57
C GLN A 210 10.90 -19.25 -9.26
N THR A 211 11.64 -20.12 -8.55
CA THR A 211 12.85 -20.78 -9.09
C THR A 211 12.52 -21.70 -10.27
N TYR A 212 11.38 -22.38 -10.23
CA TYR A 212 11.01 -23.36 -11.26
C TYR A 212 9.92 -22.86 -12.22
N SER A 213 9.59 -21.56 -12.19
CA SER A 213 8.49 -20.97 -12.98
C SER A 213 7.25 -21.84 -12.95
N PHE A 214 6.81 -22.19 -11.73
CA PHE A 214 5.72 -23.14 -11.50
C PHE A 214 4.37 -22.50 -11.86
N GLU A 215 4.09 -22.42 -13.16
CA GLU A 215 2.86 -21.88 -13.71
C GLU A 215 1.79 -22.97 -13.79
N HIS A 216 0.53 -22.56 -13.57
CA HIS A 216 -0.63 -23.44 -13.69
C HIS A 216 -0.72 -24.15 -15.06
N GLN A 217 -0.12 -23.57 -16.10
CA GLN A 217 -0.14 -24.12 -17.46
C GLN A 217 0.71 -25.40 -17.64
N ASN A 218 1.64 -25.69 -16.72
CA ASN A 218 2.54 -26.86 -16.78
C ASN A 218 2.27 -27.92 -15.70
N LEU A 219 1.10 -27.89 -15.05
CA LEU A 219 0.74 -28.80 -13.94
C LEU A 219 0.92 -30.28 -14.28
N ASN A 220 0.58 -30.68 -15.51
CA ASN A 220 0.64 -32.08 -15.96
C ASN A 220 2.08 -32.63 -15.96
N GLN A 221 3.07 -31.79 -16.23
CA GLN A 221 4.48 -32.19 -16.19
C GLN A 221 4.94 -32.43 -14.74
N TRP A 222 4.54 -31.55 -13.82
CA TRP A 222 4.94 -31.64 -12.42
C TRP A 222 4.23 -32.76 -11.66
N GLN A 223 3.01 -33.13 -12.06
CA GLN A 223 2.28 -34.28 -11.52
C GLN A 223 3.04 -35.60 -11.61
N GLN A 224 3.88 -35.76 -12.64
CA GLN A 224 4.66 -36.97 -12.86
C GLN A 224 5.98 -36.99 -12.08
N ILE A 225 6.45 -35.82 -11.62
CA ILE A 225 7.76 -35.63 -11.00
C ILE A 225 7.63 -35.50 -9.48
N LEU A 226 6.61 -34.79 -9.00
CA LEU A 226 6.47 -34.43 -7.59
C LEU A 226 5.44 -35.33 -6.88
N PRO A 227 5.72 -35.74 -5.62
CA PRO A 227 4.71 -36.35 -4.77
C PRO A 227 3.46 -35.47 -4.67
N LYS A 228 2.27 -36.10 -4.70
CA LYS A 228 0.96 -35.43 -4.67
C LYS A 228 0.87 -34.32 -3.61
N ARG A 229 1.36 -34.59 -2.39
CA ARG A 229 1.33 -33.61 -1.28
C ARG A 229 2.16 -32.36 -1.55
N ILE A 230 3.31 -32.50 -2.22
CA ILE A 230 4.16 -31.35 -2.60
C ILE A 230 3.50 -30.57 -3.73
N LEU A 231 2.93 -31.27 -4.70
CA LEU A 231 2.18 -30.64 -5.79
C LEU A 231 1.01 -29.82 -5.24
N GLU A 232 0.16 -30.41 -4.41
CA GLU A 232 -0.96 -29.71 -3.76
C GLU A 232 -0.45 -28.48 -3.00
N TYR A 233 0.62 -28.65 -2.22
CA TYR A 233 1.25 -27.54 -1.51
C TYR A 233 1.72 -26.40 -2.42
N LEU A 234 2.23 -26.68 -3.63
CA LEU A 234 2.70 -25.67 -4.57
C LEU A 234 1.57 -25.00 -5.38
N VAL A 235 0.42 -25.67 -5.52
CA VAL A 235 -0.69 -25.21 -6.38
C VAL A 235 -1.75 -24.41 -5.62
N LEU A 236 -1.77 -24.48 -4.29
CA LEU A 236 -2.69 -23.68 -3.47
C LEU A 236 -2.70 -22.19 -3.88
N ASP A 237 -3.87 -21.72 -4.32
CA ASP A 237 -4.12 -20.30 -4.54
C ASP A 237 -4.36 -19.64 -3.18
N GLU A 238 -3.42 -18.78 -2.80
CA GLU A 238 -3.31 -18.17 -1.46
C GLU A 238 -4.51 -17.28 -1.11
N GLU A 239 -5.19 -16.69 -2.11
CA GLU A 239 -6.24 -15.69 -1.86
C GLU A 239 -7.63 -16.29 -1.64
N SER A 240 -7.96 -17.45 -2.23
CA SER A 240 -9.34 -17.97 -2.20
C SER A 240 -9.72 -18.66 -0.88
N VAL A 241 -8.77 -19.33 -0.23
CA VAL A 241 -9.06 -20.14 0.96
C VAL A 241 -9.02 -19.29 2.24
N GLU A 242 -8.06 -18.40 2.38
CA GLU A 242 -7.91 -17.59 3.59
C GLU A 242 -8.82 -16.36 3.62
N PHE A 243 -9.06 -15.70 2.48
CA PHE A 243 -10.07 -14.63 2.39
C PHE A 243 -11.48 -15.18 2.70
N SER A 244 -11.82 -16.36 2.16
CA SER A 244 -13.09 -17.03 2.47
C SER A 244 -13.19 -17.44 3.95
N SER A 245 -12.10 -17.93 4.55
CA SER A 245 -12.06 -18.33 5.96
C SER A 245 -12.14 -17.14 6.93
N GLN A 246 -11.42 -16.05 6.66
CA GLN A 246 -11.46 -14.83 7.48
C GLN A 246 -12.76 -14.05 7.30
N HIS A 247 -13.29 -13.94 6.07
CA HIS A 247 -14.61 -13.35 5.82
C HIS A 247 -15.73 -14.11 6.56
N LYS A 248 -15.71 -15.45 6.52
CA LYS A 248 -16.64 -16.29 7.30
C LYS A 248 -16.51 -16.08 8.82
N LYS A 249 -15.29 -15.93 9.34
CA LYS A 249 -15.07 -15.63 10.78
C LYS A 249 -15.56 -14.22 11.16
N LEU A 250 -15.40 -13.23 10.28
CA LEU A 250 -15.84 -11.85 10.51
C LEU A 250 -17.38 -11.75 10.47
N VAL A 251 -18.03 -12.35 9.48
CA VAL A 251 -19.50 -12.42 9.36
C VAL A 251 -20.12 -13.20 10.52
N GLY A 252 -19.50 -14.32 10.93
CA GLY A 252 -19.95 -15.11 12.08
C GLY A 252 -19.85 -14.38 13.43
N LYS A 253 -18.95 -13.40 13.57
CA LYS A 253 -18.87 -12.53 14.76
C LYS A 253 -19.98 -11.48 14.78
N ILE A 254 -20.33 -10.91 13.61
CA ILE A 254 -21.37 -9.89 13.48
C ILE A 254 -22.77 -10.48 13.74
N MET A 255 -23.00 -11.74 13.34
CA MET A 255 -24.28 -12.42 13.60
C MET A 255 -24.49 -12.90 15.05
N LYS A 256 -23.45 -12.90 15.89
CA LYS A 256 -23.55 -13.25 17.33
C LYS A 256 -23.80 -12.05 18.25
N HIS A 257 -23.89 -10.83 17.69
CA HIS A 257 -24.15 -9.60 18.42
C HIS A 257 -25.39 -8.85 17.90
N ARG A 258 -26.33 -9.58 17.29
CA ARG A 258 -27.71 -9.17 17.08
C ARG A 258 -28.64 -10.02 17.92
#